data_AF-A0A2H9MEQ1-F1
#
_entry.id   AF-A0A2H9MEQ1-F1
#
_cell.length_a   1.000
_cell.length_b   1.000
_cell.length_c   1.000
_cell.angle_alpha   90.00
_cell.angle_beta   90.00
_cell.angle_gamma   90.00
#
_symmetry.space_group_name_H-M   'P 1'
#
loop_
_entity.id
_entity.type
_entity.pdbx_description
1 polymer ?
#
loop_
_entity_poly.entity_id
_entity_poly.type
_entity_poly.pdbx_seq_one_letter_code
_entity_poly.pdbx_strand_id
1 'polypeptide(L)'
;VINNGKNAQSNFNVSCKIEEVTQPEQVTTVFSDGFETDLSKWTVSPSGKWTRSTAYANSGIYSAKCLYDANNTNYNLTSQNIDLTGTNSAKFEYYFKGSSEDTYDKLYAEIKKTTDTTWTILATYTGTTYESAWNKGSFDISSYVGSTVQTRFRFYTDNSILNGIGWYIDDVTVSKTIPLVTQLVFNTNQTVTTSLAQYATKQVSWNYNFQNTTNYIITVKTWLSTDESKGNDAKTANINTVYQINLDLGWNLVTLPYINNSYTADDLANDIGADCTHVSKWDNALQKFVVHRKGSAENNFEIKPGIGYHVYVTGSCAFNITGTRVKTVSINLDTGWNSIGWTNDTSTTASGLASKIENCTAVAYWNSTLGRFITYFAGSGISDFKIEKGMACLVYVMSASVWKNG
;
A
#
# COMPACT_ATOMS: atom_id res chain seq x y z
N VAL A 1 -32.55 0.31 -8.68
CA VAL A 1 -32.98 1.72 -8.84
C VAL A 1 -34.32 1.91 -8.16
N ILE A 2 -34.55 3.05 -7.53
CA ILE A 2 -35.83 3.45 -6.91
C ILE A 2 -36.22 4.82 -7.48
N ASN A 3 -37.49 5.04 -7.79
CA ASN A 3 -37.99 6.37 -8.14
C ASN A 3 -38.38 7.12 -6.86
N ASN A 4 -37.58 8.09 -6.42
CA ASN A 4 -37.93 8.91 -5.23
C ASN A 4 -38.75 10.16 -5.58
N GLY A 5 -38.93 10.46 -6.87
CA GLY A 5 -39.74 11.58 -7.35
C GLY A 5 -41.24 11.27 -7.33
N LYS A 6 -42.06 12.32 -7.28
CA LYS A 6 -43.53 12.22 -7.26
C LYS A 6 -44.11 11.70 -8.58
N ASN A 7 -43.43 11.96 -9.69
CA ASN A 7 -43.90 11.60 -11.03
C ASN A 7 -43.36 10.24 -11.45
N ALA A 8 -44.17 9.47 -12.19
CA ALA A 8 -43.70 8.24 -12.80
C ALA A 8 -42.55 8.51 -13.79
N GLN A 9 -41.56 7.62 -13.82
CA GLN A 9 -40.37 7.75 -14.68
C GLN A 9 -40.18 6.49 -15.53
N SER A 10 -39.88 6.67 -16.81
CA SER A 10 -39.56 5.58 -17.76
C SER A 10 -38.53 6.08 -18.78
N ASN A 11 -37.91 5.17 -19.53
CA ASN A 11 -36.94 5.45 -20.59
C ASN A 11 -35.72 6.26 -20.13
N PHE A 12 -35.22 5.95 -18.94
CA PHE A 12 -34.02 6.58 -18.38
C PHE A 12 -32.85 5.59 -18.34
N ASN A 13 -31.63 6.12 -18.40
CA ASN A 13 -30.42 5.32 -18.36
C ASN A 13 -29.90 5.16 -16.93
N VAL A 14 -29.43 3.95 -16.65
CA VAL A 14 -28.64 3.60 -15.47
C VAL A 14 -27.25 3.22 -15.96
N SER A 15 -26.24 3.98 -15.55
CA SER A 15 -24.84 3.70 -15.89
C SER A 15 -24.16 2.91 -14.79
N CYS A 16 -23.34 1.93 -15.16
CA CYS A 16 -22.42 1.26 -14.26
C CYS A 16 -20.99 1.48 -14.77
N LYS A 17 -20.18 2.11 -13.93
CA LYS A 17 -18.75 2.37 -14.14
C LYS A 17 -17.96 1.50 -13.15
N ILE A 18 -16.97 0.75 -13.63
CA ILE A 18 -16.00 0.04 -12.79
C ILE A 18 -14.61 0.57 -13.11
N GLU A 19 -13.92 0.97 -12.06
CA GLU A 19 -12.57 1.49 -12.10
C GLU A 19 -11.64 0.59 -11.31
N GLU A 20 -10.55 0.15 -11.94
CA GLU A 20 -9.48 -0.60 -11.30
C GLU A 20 -8.53 0.34 -10.57
N VAL A 21 -8.21 0.08 -9.31
CA VAL A 21 -7.16 0.79 -8.59
C VAL A 21 -5.81 0.23 -9.01
N THR A 22 -5.10 1.00 -9.81
CA THR A 22 -3.77 0.66 -10.34
C THR A 22 -2.64 1.08 -9.40
N GLN A 23 -2.88 2.07 -8.55
CA GLN A 23 -2.00 2.44 -7.45
C GLN A 23 -2.87 2.76 -6.23
N PRO A 24 -2.63 2.12 -5.07
CA PRO A 24 -3.37 2.42 -3.86
C PRO A 24 -3.08 3.84 -3.37
N GLU A 25 -3.96 4.37 -2.53
CA GLU A 25 -3.67 5.59 -1.77
C GLU A 25 -2.46 5.32 -0.87
N GLN A 26 -1.54 6.30 -0.78
CA GLN A 26 -0.31 6.17 -0.01
C GLN A 26 -0.13 7.37 0.91
N VAL A 27 0.17 7.10 2.17
CA VAL A 27 0.58 8.14 3.14
C VAL A 27 2.10 8.11 3.22
N THR A 28 2.74 9.23 2.92
CA THR A 28 4.20 9.35 2.91
C THR A 28 4.65 10.50 3.79
N THR A 29 5.62 10.25 4.66
CA THR A 29 6.33 11.30 5.41
C THR A 29 7.31 12.00 4.47
N VAL A 30 7.09 13.28 4.21
CA VAL A 30 7.93 14.10 3.32
C VAL A 30 8.87 15.03 4.05
N PHE A 31 8.64 15.23 5.33
CA PHE A 31 9.57 15.89 6.22
C PHE A 31 9.50 15.21 7.58
N SER A 32 10.65 14.88 8.14
CA SER A 32 10.74 14.48 9.53
C SER A 32 12.04 14.97 10.16
N ASP A 33 11.96 15.37 11.42
CA ASP A 33 13.13 15.67 12.22
C ASP A 33 12.87 15.45 13.71
N GLY A 34 13.61 14.51 14.30
CA GLY A 34 13.72 14.32 15.75
C GLY A 34 15.01 14.92 16.31
N PHE A 35 15.73 15.75 15.54
CA PHE A 35 16.91 16.49 16.00
C PHE A 35 18.09 15.65 16.51
N GLU A 36 18.12 14.35 16.21
CA GLU A 36 19.18 13.42 16.65
C GLU A 36 20.54 13.65 15.99
N THR A 37 20.56 14.29 14.81
CA THR A 37 21.80 14.54 14.05
C THR A 37 22.29 15.98 14.19
N ASP A 38 21.53 16.96 13.71
CA ASP A 38 21.86 18.38 13.72
C ASP A 38 20.60 19.25 13.48
N LEU A 39 20.77 20.55 13.18
CA LEU A 39 19.68 21.47 12.79
C LEU A 39 19.73 21.84 11.29
N SER A 40 20.42 21.06 10.45
CA SER A 40 20.67 21.41 9.04
C SER A 40 19.40 21.54 8.20
N LYS A 41 18.32 20.88 8.61
CA LYS A 41 16.98 20.98 8.00
C LYS A 41 16.25 22.29 8.34
N TRP A 42 16.85 23.14 9.17
CA TRP A 42 16.23 24.34 9.71
C TRP A 42 17.10 25.57 9.54
N THR A 43 16.46 26.71 9.30
CA THR A 43 17.06 28.03 9.40
C THR A 43 16.74 28.64 10.75
N VAL A 44 17.78 28.92 11.54
CA VAL A 44 17.68 29.57 12.85
C VAL A 44 17.87 31.08 12.71
N SER A 45 16.94 31.87 13.24
CA SER A 45 17.04 33.34 13.21
C SER A 45 16.45 33.99 14.45
N PRO A 46 17.22 34.79 15.21
CA PRO A 46 18.66 35.05 15.08
C PRO A 46 19.52 33.81 15.34
N SER A 47 20.74 33.78 14.80
CA SER A 47 21.67 32.66 15.00
C SER A 47 21.92 32.38 16.48
N GLY A 48 21.99 31.09 16.83
CA GLY A 48 22.26 30.63 18.20
C GLY A 48 21.06 30.66 19.16
N LYS A 49 19.90 31.17 18.74
CA LYS A 49 18.71 31.24 19.62
C LYS A 49 17.91 29.95 19.69
N TRP A 50 17.86 29.21 18.58
CA TRP A 50 17.47 27.80 18.58
C TRP A 50 18.71 26.93 18.50
N THR A 51 18.80 25.94 19.38
CA THR A 51 19.95 25.03 19.51
C THR A 51 19.48 23.61 19.79
N ARG A 52 20.35 22.61 19.60
CA ARG A 52 20.06 21.25 20.07
C ARG A 52 20.29 21.15 21.57
N SER A 53 19.49 20.32 22.23
CA SER A 53 19.54 20.12 23.66
C SER A 53 19.30 18.67 24.03
N THR A 54 20.01 18.20 25.05
CA THR A 54 19.77 16.90 25.69
C THR A 54 18.97 17.02 26.99
N ALA A 55 18.58 18.24 27.38
CA ALA A 55 17.88 18.48 28.64
C ALA A 55 16.49 17.83 28.68
N TYR A 56 15.78 17.87 27.55
CA TYR A 56 14.50 17.19 27.34
C TYR A 56 14.49 16.61 25.93
N ALA A 57 13.97 15.39 25.78
CA ALA A 57 13.70 14.75 24.51
C ALA A 57 12.37 13.99 24.63
N ASN A 58 11.55 13.98 23.59
CA ASN A 58 10.31 13.22 23.53
C ASN A 58 10.61 11.78 23.11
N SER A 59 11.44 11.66 22.08
CA SER A 59 12.05 10.41 21.65
C SER A 59 13.56 10.62 21.50
N GLY A 60 14.34 9.53 21.42
CA GLY A 60 15.79 9.65 21.26
C GLY A 60 16.51 10.37 22.42
N ILE A 61 17.49 11.20 22.08
CA ILE A 61 18.39 11.88 23.03
C ILE A 61 18.29 13.41 22.91
N TYR A 62 17.92 13.94 21.74
CA TYR A 62 17.99 15.37 21.44
C TYR A 62 16.63 15.96 21.10
N SER A 63 16.46 17.25 21.40
CA SER A 63 15.38 18.08 20.87
C SER A 63 15.92 19.45 20.45
N ALA A 64 15.12 20.20 19.69
CA ALA A 64 15.39 21.61 19.46
C ALA A 64 14.93 22.44 20.67
N LYS A 65 15.74 23.40 21.11
CA LYS A 65 15.51 24.26 22.27
C LYS A 65 15.68 25.73 21.91
N CYS A 66 14.74 26.55 22.38
CA CYS A 66 14.84 28.00 22.47
C CYS A 66 14.71 28.42 23.93
N LEU A 67 15.70 29.14 24.46
CA LEU A 67 15.64 29.66 25.83
C LEU A 67 14.77 30.92 25.91
N TYR A 68 14.12 31.10 27.05
CA TYR A 68 13.41 32.33 27.39
C TYR A 68 14.39 33.31 28.04
N ASP A 69 15.26 33.92 27.21
CA ASP A 69 16.49 34.59 27.68
C ASP A 69 16.48 36.11 27.61
N ALA A 70 15.50 36.73 26.94
CA ALA A 70 15.41 38.17 26.80
C ALA A 70 13.99 38.64 26.44
N ASN A 71 13.72 39.90 26.77
CA ASN A 71 12.51 40.63 26.38
C ASN A 71 12.66 41.24 24.98
N ASN A 72 11.55 41.52 24.32
CA ASN A 72 11.43 42.13 23.00
C ASN A 72 12.08 41.29 21.90
N THR A 73 11.89 39.97 21.98
CA THR A 73 12.56 39.02 21.09
C THR A 73 11.61 38.38 20.09
N ASN A 74 12.20 37.88 19.02
CA ASN A 74 11.46 37.15 17.99
C ASN A 74 12.37 36.06 17.39
N TYR A 75 12.38 34.90 18.03
CA TYR A 75 13.28 33.80 17.72
C TYR A 75 12.58 32.72 16.89
N ASN A 76 13.15 32.40 15.74
CA ASN A 76 12.52 31.58 14.72
C ASN A 76 13.36 30.34 14.42
N LEU A 77 12.68 29.20 14.32
CA LEU A 77 13.20 27.96 13.74
C LEU A 77 12.31 27.63 12.53
N THR A 78 12.83 27.83 11.33
CA THR A 78 12.06 27.70 10.08
C THR A 78 12.53 26.48 9.30
N SER A 79 11.61 25.60 8.89
CA SER A 79 11.96 24.40 8.15
C SER A 79 12.54 24.74 6.78
N GLN A 80 13.27 23.80 6.18
CA GLN A 80 13.48 23.78 4.73
C GLN A 80 12.14 23.71 3.98
N ASN A 81 12.21 23.85 2.66
CA ASN A 81 11.05 23.71 1.78
C ASN A 81 10.51 22.28 1.79
N ILE A 82 9.18 22.14 1.90
CA ILE A 82 8.47 20.86 1.96
C ILE A 82 7.50 20.81 0.78
N ASP A 83 7.65 19.80 -0.08
CA ASP A 83 6.85 19.66 -1.30
C ASP A 83 5.55 18.87 -1.10
N LEU A 84 4.42 19.57 -1.21
CA LEU A 84 3.07 19.01 -1.12
C LEU A 84 2.38 18.92 -2.49
N THR A 85 3.13 18.88 -3.59
CA THR A 85 2.56 18.61 -4.91
C THR A 85 2.14 17.15 -5.08
N GLY A 86 1.15 16.92 -5.95
CA GLY A 86 0.66 15.59 -6.31
C GLY A 86 -0.16 14.88 -5.22
N THR A 87 -0.78 15.62 -4.30
CA THR A 87 -1.46 15.03 -3.12
C THR A 87 -2.87 15.55 -2.88
N ASN A 88 -3.69 14.73 -2.22
CA ASN A 88 -5.07 15.06 -1.85
C ASN A 88 -5.17 15.76 -0.49
N SER A 89 -4.33 15.36 0.46
CA SER A 89 -4.32 15.90 1.81
C SER A 89 -2.90 15.88 2.39
N ALA A 90 -2.69 16.67 3.43
CA ALA A 90 -1.42 16.73 4.15
C ALA A 90 -1.63 17.09 5.62
N LYS A 91 -0.72 16.63 6.46
CA LYS A 91 -0.77 16.80 7.92
C LYS A 91 0.58 17.24 8.46
N PHE A 92 0.56 18.17 9.41
CA PHE A 92 1.74 18.63 10.15
C PHE A 92 1.58 18.28 11.63
N GLU A 93 2.57 17.59 12.18
CA GLU A 93 2.60 17.17 13.58
C GLU A 93 3.97 17.45 14.20
N TYR A 94 3.97 17.70 15.50
CA TYR A 94 5.20 17.85 16.30
C TYR A 94 4.87 17.62 17.78
N TYR A 95 5.91 17.31 18.55
CA TYR A 95 5.85 17.31 20.00
C TYR A 95 6.52 18.56 20.55
N PHE A 96 5.97 19.11 21.63
CA PHE A 96 6.54 20.28 22.29
C PHE A 96 6.40 20.24 23.80
N LYS A 97 7.33 20.90 24.49
CA LYS A 97 7.30 21.18 25.92
C LYS A 97 7.78 22.61 26.11
N GLY A 98 7.09 23.42 26.88
CA GLY A 98 7.51 24.80 27.03
C GLY A 98 6.65 25.64 27.94
N SER A 99 7.19 26.80 28.30
CA SER A 99 6.46 27.83 29.02
C SER A 99 6.98 29.22 28.71
N SER A 100 6.08 30.18 28.83
CA SER A 100 6.31 31.61 28.67
C SER A 100 5.47 32.39 29.67
N GLU A 101 5.62 33.71 29.71
CA GLU A 101 4.63 34.56 30.39
C GLU A 101 3.23 34.28 29.83
N ASP A 102 2.25 34.20 30.71
CA ASP A 102 0.87 33.97 30.28
C ASP A 102 0.33 35.19 29.53
N THR A 103 -0.42 34.94 28.45
CA THR A 103 -1.06 35.95 27.60
C THR A 103 -0.14 36.87 26.79
N TYR A 104 1.09 37.19 27.19
CA TYR A 104 1.93 38.19 26.50
C TYR A 104 3.00 37.54 25.62
N ASP A 105 3.70 36.54 26.15
CA ASP A 105 4.80 35.88 25.46
C ASP A 105 4.35 34.58 24.82
N LYS A 106 4.68 34.42 23.54
CA LYS A 106 3.95 33.53 22.65
C LYS A 106 4.87 32.50 22.01
N LEU A 107 4.45 31.25 22.09
CA LEU A 107 5.04 30.13 21.38
C LEU A 107 4.14 29.80 20.19
N TYR A 108 4.56 30.19 18.98
CA TYR A 108 3.76 30.06 17.77
C TYR A 108 4.23 28.92 16.88
N ALA A 109 3.30 28.06 16.46
CA ALA A 109 3.48 27.17 15.32
C ALA A 109 2.80 27.77 14.10
N GLU A 110 3.54 27.87 13.01
CA GLU A 110 3.14 28.64 11.83
C GLU A 110 3.47 27.88 10.54
N ILE A 111 2.76 28.21 9.46
CA ILE A 111 2.98 27.67 8.12
C ILE A 111 2.83 28.78 7.09
N LYS A 112 3.50 28.63 5.95
CA LYS A 112 3.22 29.42 4.75
C LYS A 112 3.54 28.64 3.48
N LYS A 113 2.99 29.07 2.34
CA LYS A 113 3.57 28.70 1.04
C LYS A 113 4.86 29.49 0.85
N THR A 114 5.82 28.88 0.17
CA THR A 114 7.11 29.54 -0.16
C THR A 114 6.94 30.77 -1.04
N THR A 115 5.84 30.83 -1.80
CA THR A 115 5.43 31.99 -2.61
C THR A 115 4.86 33.14 -1.78
N ASP A 116 4.47 32.87 -0.53
CA ASP A 116 3.81 33.84 0.33
C ASP A 116 4.83 34.59 1.20
N THR A 117 4.51 35.85 1.49
CA THR A 117 5.32 36.72 2.35
C THR A 117 4.88 36.68 3.82
N THR A 118 3.63 36.28 4.08
CA THR A 118 3.04 36.22 5.42
C THR A 118 2.96 34.79 5.95
N TRP A 119 2.99 34.67 7.27
CA TRP A 119 2.86 33.39 7.97
C TRP A 119 1.45 33.26 8.54
N THR A 120 0.85 32.09 8.38
CA THR A 120 -0.41 31.73 9.05
C THR A 120 -0.10 31.03 10.36
N ILE A 121 -0.70 31.51 11.45
CA ILE A 121 -0.60 30.88 12.78
C ILE A 121 -1.53 29.67 12.82
N LEU A 122 -0.95 28.49 13.09
CA LEU A 122 -1.68 27.25 13.32
C LEU A 122 -2.02 27.08 14.80
N ALA A 123 -1.09 27.46 15.69
CA ALA A 123 -1.33 27.48 17.12
C ALA A 123 -0.52 28.57 17.83
N THR A 124 -1.05 28.98 18.98
CA THR A 124 -0.41 29.88 19.93
C THR A 124 -0.50 29.25 21.30
N TYR A 125 0.65 29.12 21.98
CA TYR A 125 0.72 28.65 23.36
C TYR A 125 1.32 29.75 24.26
N THR A 126 0.87 29.81 25.50
CA THR A 126 1.37 30.72 26.55
C THR A 126 1.32 30.07 27.93
N GLY A 127 1.97 30.69 28.91
CA GLY A 127 1.88 30.28 30.31
C GLY A 127 2.65 29.00 30.61
N THR A 128 2.42 28.43 31.78
CA THR A 128 3.19 27.27 32.31
C THR A 128 2.52 25.92 32.11
N THR A 129 1.33 25.88 31.52
CA THR A 129 0.53 24.65 31.35
C THR A 129 1.26 23.56 30.57
N TYR A 130 2.12 23.93 29.63
CA TYR A 130 2.82 22.99 28.74
C TYR A 130 4.23 22.62 29.22
N GLU A 131 4.60 23.01 30.44
CA GLU A 131 5.95 22.86 30.98
C GLU A 131 6.23 21.46 31.52
N SER A 132 5.23 20.76 32.07
CA SER A 132 5.47 19.55 32.86
C SER A 132 5.58 18.27 32.03
N ALA A 133 4.96 18.21 30.85
CA ALA A 133 4.95 17.05 29.95
C ALA A 133 5.13 17.44 28.48
N TRP A 134 5.46 16.47 27.63
CA TRP A 134 5.40 16.65 26.19
C TRP A 134 3.95 16.69 25.72
N ASN A 135 3.65 17.66 24.87
CA ASN A 135 2.35 17.92 24.26
C ASN A 135 2.46 17.73 22.75
N LYS A 136 1.34 17.49 22.07
CA LYS A 136 1.33 17.26 20.62
C LYS A 136 0.56 18.35 19.87
N GLY A 137 1.20 18.95 18.88
CA GLY A 137 0.55 19.72 17.83
C GLY A 137 0.17 18.81 16.66
N SER A 138 -1.04 18.96 16.12
CA SER A 138 -1.50 18.16 14.97
C SER A 138 -2.49 18.97 14.15
N PHE A 139 -2.11 19.30 12.91
CA PHE A 139 -2.87 20.18 12.04
C PHE A 139 -3.11 19.53 10.68
N ASP A 140 -4.36 19.57 10.23
CA ASP A 140 -4.68 19.35 8.82
C ASP A 140 -4.22 20.59 8.03
N ILE A 141 -3.30 20.39 7.10
CA ILE A 141 -2.76 21.43 6.23
C ILE A 141 -3.14 21.17 4.77
N SER A 142 -4.25 20.47 4.54
CA SER A 142 -4.72 20.12 3.20
C SER A 142 -5.03 21.34 2.32
N SER A 143 -5.29 22.52 2.90
CA SER A 143 -5.42 23.77 2.14
C SER A 143 -4.13 24.23 1.45
N TYR A 144 -2.99 23.62 1.77
CA TYR A 144 -1.68 23.92 1.20
C TYR A 144 -1.20 22.89 0.16
N VAL A 145 -1.98 21.83 -0.14
CA VAL A 145 -1.59 20.85 -1.17
C VAL A 145 -1.45 21.51 -2.55
N GLY A 146 -0.63 20.92 -3.41
CA GLY A 146 -0.29 21.48 -4.72
C GLY A 146 0.74 22.61 -4.67
N SER A 147 1.34 22.89 -3.50
CA SER A 147 2.35 23.94 -3.30
C SER A 147 3.57 23.42 -2.54
N THR A 148 4.65 24.20 -2.54
CA THR A 148 5.78 23.99 -1.61
C THR A 148 5.62 24.91 -0.41
N VAL A 149 5.70 24.36 0.80
CA VAL A 149 5.49 25.08 2.08
C VAL A 149 6.74 25.11 2.95
N GLN A 150 6.70 25.96 3.97
CA GLN A 150 7.60 25.88 5.13
C GLN A 150 6.76 25.95 6.41
N THR A 151 7.23 25.29 7.46
CA THR A 151 6.69 25.43 8.82
C THR A 151 7.68 26.19 9.69
N ARG A 152 7.19 26.84 10.75
CA ARG A 152 8.02 27.64 11.65
C ARG A 152 7.55 27.52 13.09
N PHE A 153 8.52 27.42 13.99
CA PHE A 153 8.34 27.63 15.41
C PHE A 153 8.92 29.00 15.77
N ARG A 154 8.09 29.88 16.30
CA ARG A 154 8.46 31.25 16.64
C ARG A 154 8.18 31.53 18.11
N PHE A 155 9.23 31.82 18.88
CA PHE A 155 9.12 32.30 20.26
C PHE A 155 9.24 33.82 20.24
N TYR A 156 8.15 34.49 20.59
CA TYR A 156 8.04 35.94 20.72
C TYR A 156 7.94 36.35 22.18
N THR A 157 8.70 37.36 22.59
CA THR A 157 8.64 37.94 23.93
C THR A 157 8.39 39.43 23.88
N ASP A 158 7.59 39.92 24.82
CA ASP A 158 7.20 41.32 24.98
C ASP A 158 8.22 42.10 25.83
N ASN A 159 7.85 43.23 26.44
CA ASN A 159 8.79 44.09 27.13
C ASN A 159 9.13 43.69 28.59
N SER A 160 8.46 42.71 29.20
CA SER A 160 8.65 42.37 30.62
C SER A 160 8.60 40.86 30.92
N ILE A 161 8.86 40.51 32.19
CA ILE A 161 8.70 39.17 32.79
C ILE A 161 9.32 38.00 32.00
N LEU A 162 10.49 37.53 32.44
CA LEU A 162 11.07 36.27 31.96
C LEU A 162 10.82 35.16 32.97
N ASN A 163 9.81 34.32 32.72
CA ASN A 163 9.48 33.20 33.60
C ASN A 163 9.05 31.96 32.80
N GLY A 164 9.86 30.91 32.86
CA GLY A 164 9.58 29.63 32.21
C GLY A 164 10.83 28.95 31.65
N ILE A 165 10.66 27.75 31.12
CA ILE A 165 11.78 26.94 30.57
C ILE A 165 12.13 27.30 29.12
N GLY A 166 11.35 28.19 28.50
CA GLY A 166 11.38 28.45 27.07
C GLY A 166 10.64 27.38 26.29
N TRP A 167 11.17 26.98 25.13
CA TRP A 167 10.46 26.08 24.22
C TRP A 167 11.33 24.96 23.69
N TYR A 168 10.83 23.74 23.79
CA TYR A 168 11.42 22.52 23.26
C TYR A 168 10.49 21.93 22.21
N ILE A 169 11.05 21.54 21.07
CA ILE A 169 10.36 20.92 19.95
C ILE A 169 11.05 19.61 19.61
N ASP A 170 10.26 18.57 19.36
CA ASP A 170 10.76 17.27 18.97
C ASP A 170 9.79 16.54 18.03
N ASP A 171 10.28 15.48 17.39
CA ASP A 171 9.53 14.55 16.54
C ASP A 171 8.61 15.27 15.53
N VAL A 172 9.19 16.25 14.82
CA VAL A 172 8.47 17.02 13.81
C VAL A 172 8.23 16.13 12.60
N THR A 173 6.99 16.09 12.09
CA THR A 173 6.63 15.34 10.89
C THR A 173 5.66 16.12 10.02
N VAL A 174 5.88 16.08 8.71
CA VAL A 174 4.88 16.42 7.69
C VAL A 174 4.65 15.20 6.83
N SER A 175 3.41 14.74 6.80
CA SER A 175 2.98 13.65 5.95
C SER A 175 2.00 14.15 4.89
N LYS A 176 1.99 13.49 3.74
CA LYS A 176 1.07 13.78 2.65
C LYS A 176 0.42 12.49 2.13
N THR A 177 -0.80 12.61 1.67
CA THR A 177 -1.59 11.51 1.12
C THR A 177 -1.64 11.63 -0.40
N ILE A 178 -0.96 10.71 -1.09
CA ILE A 178 -0.98 10.60 -2.54
C ILE A 178 -2.29 9.90 -2.94
N PRO A 179 -3.12 10.49 -3.82
CA PRO A 179 -4.35 9.87 -4.29
C PRO A 179 -4.09 8.49 -4.88
N LEU A 180 -5.06 7.59 -4.70
CA LEU A 180 -5.12 6.40 -5.52
C LEU A 180 -5.24 6.76 -7.01
N VAL A 181 -4.70 5.91 -7.88
CA VAL A 181 -4.81 6.06 -9.34
C VAL A 181 -5.73 4.98 -9.87
N THR A 182 -6.79 5.38 -10.57
CA THR A 182 -7.72 4.44 -11.22
C THR A 182 -7.56 4.35 -12.73
N GLN A 183 -7.96 3.19 -13.27
CA GLN A 183 -8.18 2.98 -14.70
C GLN A 183 -9.64 2.54 -14.93
N LEU A 184 -10.32 3.16 -15.89
CA LEU A 184 -11.65 2.71 -16.30
C LEU A 184 -11.56 1.35 -17.01
N VAL A 185 -12.25 0.34 -16.48
CA VAL A 185 -12.24 -1.02 -17.04
C VAL A 185 -13.63 -1.50 -17.48
N PHE A 186 -14.69 -0.84 -17.04
CA PHE A 186 -16.05 -1.11 -17.47
C PHE A 186 -16.89 0.17 -17.45
N ASN A 187 -17.65 0.42 -18.51
CA ASN A 187 -18.61 1.51 -18.55
C ASN A 187 -19.77 1.13 -19.48
N THR A 188 -20.93 0.79 -18.91
CA THR A 188 -22.10 0.42 -19.71
C THR A 188 -23.36 1.05 -19.13
N ASN A 189 -24.33 1.28 -20.02
CA ASN A 189 -25.63 1.78 -19.65
C ASN A 189 -26.70 0.71 -19.88
N GLN A 190 -27.68 0.66 -19.00
CA GLN A 190 -28.94 -0.05 -19.22
C GLN A 190 -30.08 0.97 -19.21
N THR A 191 -30.97 0.88 -20.20
CA THR A 191 -32.17 1.71 -20.24
C THR A 191 -33.30 0.99 -19.52
N VAL A 192 -33.90 1.67 -18.54
CA VAL A 192 -35.11 1.19 -17.87
C VAL A 192 -36.32 1.73 -18.62
N THR A 193 -36.97 0.85 -19.38
CA THR A 193 -38.18 1.21 -20.17
C THR A 193 -39.47 1.07 -19.37
N THR A 194 -39.47 0.30 -18.28
CA THR A 194 -40.62 0.15 -17.38
C THR A 194 -40.93 1.47 -16.69
N SER A 195 -42.20 1.87 -16.68
CA SER A 195 -42.67 3.01 -15.89
C SER A 195 -42.64 2.68 -14.40
N LEU A 196 -41.85 3.44 -13.64
CA LEU A 196 -41.74 3.35 -12.19
C LEU A 196 -42.56 4.46 -11.56
N ALA A 197 -43.65 4.11 -10.87
CA ALA A 197 -44.36 5.02 -9.98
C ALA A 197 -43.47 5.47 -8.81
N GLN A 198 -43.93 6.46 -8.04
CA GLN A 198 -43.22 6.92 -6.83
C GLN A 198 -42.93 5.72 -5.89
N TYR A 199 -41.69 5.66 -5.40
CA TYR A 199 -41.09 4.60 -4.57
C TYR A 199 -41.04 3.20 -5.19
N ALA A 200 -41.49 3.02 -6.44
CA ALA A 200 -41.32 1.76 -7.14
C ALA A 200 -39.83 1.50 -7.42
N THR A 201 -39.46 0.23 -7.38
CA THR A 201 -38.08 -0.21 -7.62
C THR A 201 -37.96 -1.07 -8.86
N LYS A 202 -36.80 -0.99 -9.51
CA LYS A 202 -36.39 -1.90 -10.58
C LYS A 202 -34.99 -2.39 -10.32
N GLN A 203 -34.81 -3.71 -10.39
CA GLN A 203 -33.50 -4.32 -10.36
C GLN A 203 -32.85 -4.22 -11.75
N VAL A 204 -31.57 -3.86 -11.74
CA VAL A 204 -30.66 -3.83 -12.89
C VAL A 204 -29.40 -4.55 -12.46
N SER A 205 -28.76 -5.26 -13.38
CA SER A 205 -27.62 -6.14 -13.06
C SER A 205 -26.57 -6.08 -14.16
N TRP A 206 -25.30 -6.11 -13.76
CA TRP A 206 -24.15 -6.21 -14.65
C TRP A 206 -23.28 -7.39 -14.24
N ASN A 207 -22.67 -8.06 -15.23
CA ASN A 207 -21.67 -9.09 -15.00
C ASN A 207 -20.32 -8.55 -15.44
N TYR A 208 -19.30 -8.67 -14.59
CA TYR A 208 -17.94 -8.26 -14.88
C TYR A 208 -16.94 -9.30 -14.34
N ASN A 209 -15.99 -9.70 -15.20
CA ASN A 209 -14.93 -10.64 -14.83
C ASN A 209 -13.68 -9.85 -14.44
N PHE A 210 -13.39 -9.79 -13.13
CA PHE A 210 -12.21 -9.09 -12.61
C PHE A 210 -10.92 -9.74 -13.11
N GLN A 211 -10.04 -8.92 -13.69
CA GLN A 211 -8.84 -9.42 -14.34
C GLN A 211 -7.64 -9.48 -13.40
N ASN A 212 -7.55 -8.57 -12.43
CA ASN A 212 -6.43 -8.46 -11.48
C ASN A 212 -6.93 -8.60 -10.04
N THR A 213 -6.03 -8.92 -9.10
CA THR A 213 -6.33 -8.96 -7.66
C THR A 213 -5.96 -7.63 -7.02
N THR A 214 -6.89 -6.68 -7.12
CA THR A 214 -6.76 -5.32 -6.60
C THR A 214 -8.11 -4.79 -6.11
N ASN A 215 -8.11 -3.55 -5.63
CA ASN A 215 -9.32 -2.82 -5.32
C ASN A 215 -9.98 -2.30 -6.61
N TYR A 216 -11.31 -2.35 -6.65
CA TYR A 216 -12.13 -1.81 -7.72
C TYR A 216 -13.17 -0.87 -7.10
N ILE A 217 -13.41 0.25 -7.77
CA ILE A 217 -14.44 1.21 -7.42
C ILE A 217 -15.59 1.05 -8.43
N ILE A 218 -16.75 0.63 -7.94
CA ILE A 218 -17.96 0.47 -8.74
C ILE A 218 -18.88 1.65 -8.45
N THR A 219 -19.18 2.44 -9.46
CA THR A 219 -20.14 3.54 -9.37
C THR A 219 -21.34 3.26 -10.27
N VAL A 220 -22.51 3.13 -9.65
CA VAL A 220 -23.79 3.05 -10.36
C VAL A 220 -24.45 4.42 -10.28
N LYS A 221 -24.79 5.00 -11.43
CA LYS A 221 -25.53 6.27 -11.51
C LYS A 221 -26.85 6.14 -12.24
N THR A 222 -27.85 6.83 -11.73
CA THR A 222 -29.18 7.01 -12.32
C THR A 222 -29.38 8.49 -12.56
N TRP A 223 -29.65 8.91 -13.79
CA TRP A 223 -29.99 10.30 -14.07
C TRP A 223 -31.49 10.38 -14.31
N LEU A 224 -32.24 10.69 -13.26
CA LEU A 224 -33.67 10.96 -13.35
C LEU A 224 -33.89 12.47 -13.41
N SER A 225 -34.36 12.98 -14.55
CA SER A 225 -34.51 14.43 -14.76
C SER A 225 -35.46 15.13 -13.78
N THR A 226 -36.32 14.36 -13.08
CA THR A 226 -37.27 14.87 -12.09
C THR A 226 -36.96 14.41 -10.65
N ASP A 227 -35.79 13.81 -10.39
CA ASP A 227 -35.43 13.47 -9.01
C ASP A 227 -34.96 14.73 -8.27
N GLU A 228 -35.71 15.08 -7.23
CA GLU A 228 -35.42 16.21 -6.34
C GLU A 228 -34.26 15.88 -5.38
N SER A 229 -33.94 14.60 -5.20
CA SER A 229 -32.93 14.07 -4.27
C SER A 229 -31.64 13.65 -4.98
N LYS A 230 -31.01 14.57 -5.72
CA LYS A 230 -29.78 14.32 -6.52
C LYS A 230 -28.62 13.63 -5.80
N GLY A 231 -28.58 13.66 -4.47
CA GLY A 231 -27.59 12.93 -3.67
C GLY A 231 -27.71 11.41 -3.75
N ASN A 232 -28.84 10.87 -4.22
CA ASN A 232 -29.07 9.44 -4.39
C ASN A 232 -28.73 8.93 -5.82
N ASP A 233 -28.46 9.85 -6.76
CA ASP A 233 -28.30 9.57 -8.19
C ASP A 233 -27.00 8.80 -8.49
N ALA A 234 -26.12 8.67 -7.51
CA ALA A 234 -24.90 7.89 -7.59
C ALA A 234 -24.70 7.11 -6.29
N LYS A 235 -24.40 5.82 -6.43
CA LYS A 235 -23.87 4.99 -5.34
C LYS A 235 -22.54 4.39 -5.76
N THR A 236 -21.60 4.39 -4.82
CA THR A 236 -20.28 3.79 -5.00
C THR A 236 -20.09 2.64 -4.02
N ALA A 237 -19.48 1.56 -4.49
CA ALA A 237 -19.03 0.43 -3.68
C ALA A 237 -17.58 0.11 -4.03
N ASN A 238 -16.78 -0.24 -3.01
CA ASN A 238 -15.42 -0.71 -3.19
C ASN A 238 -15.40 -2.25 -3.10
N ILE A 239 -14.75 -2.91 -4.03
CA ILE A 239 -14.55 -4.36 -4.02
C ILE A 239 -13.06 -4.63 -3.97
N ASN A 240 -12.61 -5.43 -3.01
CA ASN A 240 -11.26 -5.97 -2.98
C ASN A 240 -11.29 -7.39 -3.58
N THR A 241 -10.46 -7.63 -4.58
CA THR A 241 -10.31 -8.95 -5.20
C THR A 241 -8.96 -9.54 -4.79
N VAL A 242 -9.00 -10.77 -4.29
CA VAL A 242 -7.81 -11.50 -3.84
C VAL A 242 -7.81 -12.90 -4.44
N TYR A 243 -6.61 -13.48 -4.58
CA TYR A 243 -6.47 -14.88 -4.92
C TYR A 243 -5.82 -15.60 -3.74
N GLN A 244 -6.59 -16.51 -3.13
CA GLN A 244 -6.17 -17.21 -1.93
C GLN A 244 -5.48 -18.53 -2.30
N ILE A 245 -4.30 -18.77 -1.73
CA ILE A 245 -3.64 -20.08 -1.76
C ILE A 245 -3.74 -20.70 -0.37
N ASN A 246 -4.19 -21.95 -0.31
CA ASN A 246 -4.20 -22.75 0.91
C ASN A 246 -2.92 -23.58 0.96
N LEU A 247 -2.30 -23.64 2.13
CA LEU A 247 -1.07 -24.36 2.41
C LEU A 247 -1.31 -25.34 3.56
N ASP A 248 -0.93 -26.59 3.35
CA ASP A 248 -0.96 -27.62 4.39
C ASP A 248 0.28 -27.51 5.29
N LEU A 249 0.18 -28.02 6.53
CA LEU A 249 1.34 -28.19 7.40
C LEU A 249 2.52 -28.86 6.65
N GLY A 250 3.70 -28.25 6.74
CA GLY A 250 4.91 -28.71 6.10
C GLY A 250 5.14 -28.06 4.73
N TRP A 251 5.69 -28.84 3.81
CA TRP A 251 6.05 -28.35 2.48
C TRP A 251 4.86 -28.31 1.53
N ASN A 252 4.80 -27.27 0.70
CA ASN A 252 3.79 -27.06 -0.35
C ASN A 252 4.47 -26.51 -1.61
N LEU A 253 4.14 -27.03 -2.79
CA LEU A 253 4.70 -26.54 -4.06
C LEU A 253 3.65 -25.69 -4.79
N VAL A 254 3.92 -24.38 -4.88
CA VAL A 254 2.96 -23.38 -5.36
C VAL A 254 3.59 -22.48 -6.42
N THR A 255 2.76 -21.87 -7.25
CA THR A 255 3.13 -20.73 -8.09
C THR A 255 2.24 -19.55 -7.75
N LEU A 256 2.68 -18.33 -8.04
CA LEU A 256 1.86 -17.13 -7.86
C LEU A 256 1.23 -16.74 -9.21
N PRO A 257 -0.11 -16.84 -9.38
CA PRO A 257 -0.79 -16.42 -10.61
C PRO A 257 -0.95 -14.91 -10.74
N TYR A 258 -0.65 -14.18 -9.67
CA TYR A 258 -0.64 -12.73 -9.58
C TYR A 258 0.69 -12.32 -8.93
N ILE A 259 1.29 -11.23 -9.39
CA ILE A 259 2.59 -10.79 -8.87
C ILE A 259 2.67 -9.27 -8.77
N ASN A 260 3.43 -8.81 -7.78
CA ASN A 260 3.87 -7.43 -7.64
C ASN A 260 5.27 -7.27 -8.24
N ASN A 261 5.63 -6.08 -8.70
CA ASN A 261 6.98 -5.83 -9.22
C ASN A 261 8.01 -5.87 -8.08
N SER A 262 9.16 -6.50 -8.30
CA SER A 262 10.24 -6.64 -7.30
C SER A 262 9.85 -7.47 -6.07
N TYR A 263 9.35 -8.69 -6.29
CA TYR A 263 8.89 -9.59 -5.23
C TYR A 263 9.94 -10.69 -4.97
N THR A 264 10.38 -10.83 -3.71
CA THR A 264 11.46 -11.75 -3.32
C THR A 264 10.97 -12.94 -2.48
N ALA A 265 11.85 -13.90 -2.24
CA ALA A 265 11.57 -15.06 -1.39
C ALA A 265 11.20 -14.64 0.05
N ASP A 266 11.84 -13.59 0.57
CA ASP A 266 11.53 -13.06 1.90
C ASP A 266 10.16 -12.38 1.90
N ASP A 267 9.81 -11.62 0.84
CA ASP A 267 8.49 -10.99 0.71
C ASP A 267 7.37 -12.04 0.68
N LEU A 268 7.55 -13.12 -0.10
CA LEU A 268 6.60 -14.24 -0.10
C LEU A 268 6.49 -14.89 1.28
N ALA A 269 7.60 -15.12 1.97
CA ALA A 269 7.58 -15.69 3.31
C ALA A 269 6.88 -14.76 4.33
N ASN A 270 7.04 -13.44 4.18
CA ASN A 270 6.38 -12.44 5.00
C ASN A 270 4.87 -12.40 4.73
N ASP A 271 4.45 -12.44 3.46
CA ASP A 271 3.05 -12.43 3.05
C ASP A 271 2.28 -13.69 3.43
N ILE A 272 2.94 -14.86 3.43
CA ILE A 272 2.32 -16.09 3.97
C ILE A 272 2.07 -15.96 5.49
N GLY A 273 2.85 -15.13 6.18
CA GLY A 273 2.66 -14.82 7.59
C GLY A 273 3.56 -15.63 8.53
N ALA A 274 3.21 -15.63 9.82
CA ALA A 274 4.07 -16.14 10.89
C ALA A 274 4.42 -17.63 10.75
N ASP A 275 3.55 -18.42 10.12
CA ASP A 275 3.76 -19.86 9.96
C ASP A 275 4.79 -20.22 8.89
N CYS A 276 5.08 -19.32 7.94
CA CYS A 276 6.10 -19.59 6.93
C CYS A 276 7.50 -19.38 7.48
N THR A 277 8.35 -20.40 7.31
CA THR A 277 9.75 -20.35 7.76
C THR A 277 10.74 -20.39 6.61
N HIS A 278 10.38 -21.02 5.49
CA HIS A 278 11.27 -21.22 4.35
C HIS A 278 10.53 -21.11 3.03
N VAL A 279 11.22 -20.53 2.05
CA VAL A 279 10.83 -20.52 0.64
C VAL A 279 12.00 -21.07 -0.15
N SER A 280 11.76 -21.98 -1.08
CA SER A 280 12.82 -22.56 -1.88
C SER A 280 12.45 -22.62 -3.36
N LYS A 281 13.45 -22.43 -4.21
CA LYS A 281 13.33 -22.56 -5.67
C LYS A 281 14.11 -23.76 -6.15
N TRP A 282 13.62 -24.41 -7.20
CA TRP A 282 14.41 -25.42 -7.89
C TRP A 282 15.56 -24.75 -8.64
N ASP A 283 16.78 -25.27 -8.48
CA ASP A 283 17.96 -24.84 -9.21
C ASP A 283 18.35 -25.93 -10.22
N ASN A 284 18.23 -25.61 -11.51
CA ASN A 284 18.49 -26.53 -12.59
C ASN A 284 19.96 -26.95 -12.67
N ALA A 285 20.90 -26.05 -12.38
CA ALA A 285 22.33 -26.37 -12.47
C ALA A 285 22.75 -27.32 -11.35
N LEU A 286 22.21 -27.13 -10.15
CA LEU A 286 22.49 -27.95 -8.98
C LEU A 286 21.57 -29.16 -8.84
N GLN A 287 20.51 -29.25 -9.65
CA GLN A 287 19.45 -30.27 -9.58
C GLN A 287 18.91 -30.46 -8.15
N LYS A 288 18.67 -29.36 -7.44
CA LYS A 288 18.14 -29.36 -6.06
C LYS A 288 17.37 -28.09 -5.74
N PHE A 289 16.58 -28.13 -4.66
CA PHE A 289 16.00 -26.92 -4.10
C PHE A 289 17.06 -26.10 -3.35
N VAL A 290 17.13 -24.80 -3.67
CA VAL A 290 17.90 -23.80 -2.93
C VAL A 290 16.95 -23.08 -1.99
N VAL A 291 17.26 -23.12 -0.69
CA VAL A 291 16.38 -22.66 0.38
C VAL A 291 16.80 -21.26 0.84
N HIS A 292 15.80 -20.39 0.94
CA HIS A 292 15.85 -19.14 1.66
C HIS A 292 15.09 -19.29 2.99
N ARG A 293 15.71 -18.82 4.08
CA ARG A 293 15.08 -18.76 5.40
C ARG A 293 14.52 -17.35 5.62
N LYS A 294 13.27 -17.27 6.06
CA LYS A 294 12.59 -16.01 6.37
C LYS A 294 13.41 -15.15 7.36
N GLY A 295 13.55 -13.87 7.04
CA GLY A 295 14.30 -12.87 7.80
C GLY A 295 15.82 -12.94 7.62
N SER A 296 16.33 -13.79 6.74
CA SER A 296 17.78 -13.91 6.46
C SER A 296 18.17 -13.22 5.15
N ALA A 297 19.43 -12.80 5.00
CA ALA A 297 19.94 -12.30 3.73
C ALA A 297 20.31 -13.44 2.74
N GLU A 298 20.38 -14.68 3.22
CA GLU A 298 20.87 -15.81 2.44
C GLU A 298 19.86 -16.23 1.38
N ASN A 299 20.33 -16.43 0.15
CA ASN A 299 19.54 -16.92 -0.98
C ASN A 299 18.21 -16.18 -1.19
N ASN A 300 18.13 -14.88 -0.87
CA ASN A 300 16.91 -14.12 -1.14
C ASN A 300 16.73 -13.87 -2.64
N PHE A 301 16.13 -14.84 -3.34
CA PHE A 301 15.96 -14.82 -4.78
C PHE A 301 14.66 -14.13 -5.19
N GLU A 302 14.64 -13.60 -6.40
CA GLU A 302 13.45 -13.04 -7.03
C GLU A 302 12.41 -14.13 -7.32
N ILE A 303 11.15 -13.84 -7.01
CA ILE A 303 9.98 -14.62 -7.40
C ILE A 303 9.56 -14.20 -8.81
N LYS A 304 9.40 -15.17 -9.71
CA LYS A 304 9.18 -14.95 -11.13
C LYS A 304 7.85 -15.55 -11.58
N PRO A 305 7.15 -14.89 -12.52
CA PRO A 305 5.92 -15.41 -13.10
C PRO A 305 6.09 -16.81 -13.69
N GLY A 306 5.17 -17.72 -13.35
CA GLY A 306 5.14 -19.08 -13.92
C GLY A 306 6.19 -20.05 -13.38
N ILE A 307 6.97 -19.67 -12.37
CA ILE A 307 7.92 -20.56 -11.69
C ILE A 307 7.28 -21.12 -10.42
N GLY A 308 7.57 -22.40 -10.12
CA GLY A 308 7.16 -23.03 -8.89
C GLY A 308 8.12 -22.79 -7.73
N TYR A 309 7.56 -22.58 -6.55
CA TYR A 309 8.27 -22.36 -5.30
C TYR A 309 7.75 -23.31 -4.23
N HIS A 310 8.68 -23.93 -3.52
CA HIS A 310 8.39 -24.89 -2.48
C HIS A 310 8.51 -24.18 -1.14
N VAL A 311 7.39 -24.03 -0.44
CA VAL A 311 7.25 -23.24 0.79
C VAL A 311 6.99 -24.15 1.97
N TYR A 312 7.62 -23.87 3.12
CA TYR A 312 7.41 -24.62 4.35
C TYR A 312 6.65 -23.77 5.37
N VAL A 313 5.53 -24.30 5.84
CA VAL A 313 4.72 -23.70 6.91
C VAL A 313 4.65 -24.61 8.14
N THR A 314 4.68 -24.02 9.33
CA THR A 314 4.61 -24.73 10.63
C THR A 314 3.19 -25.05 11.09
N GLY A 315 2.19 -24.55 10.37
CA GLY A 315 0.78 -24.84 10.55
C GLY A 315 0.04 -24.67 9.23
N SER A 316 -1.03 -25.44 9.02
CA SER A 316 -1.89 -25.23 7.85
C SER A 316 -2.46 -23.82 7.90
N CYS A 317 -2.31 -23.07 6.81
CA CYS A 317 -2.68 -21.67 6.72
C CYS A 317 -3.13 -21.34 5.29
N ALA A 318 -3.57 -20.11 5.09
CA ALA A 318 -3.86 -19.59 3.78
C ALA A 318 -3.43 -18.14 3.68
N PHE A 319 -3.01 -17.73 2.48
CA PHE A 319 -2.58 -16.36 2.24
C PHE A 319 -3.20 -15.81 0.95
N ASN A 320 -3.42 -14.50 0.95
CA ASN A 320 -4.06 -13.78 -0.14
C ASN A 320 -2.99 -13.10 -0.98
N ILE A 321 -3.00 -13.37 -2.28
CA ILE A 321 -2.12 -12.74 -3.26
C ILE A 321 -2.87 -11.56 -3.89
N THR A 322 -2.25 -10.40 -3.81
CA THR A 322 -2.61 -9.20 -4.56
C THR A 322 -1.59 -8.94 -5.66
N GLY A 323 -2.02 -8.26 -6.71
CA GLY A 323 -1.12 -7.82 -7.78
C GLY A 323 -1.68 -8.00 -9.18
N THR A 324 -0.77 -7.90 -10.15
CA THR A 324 -1.13 -7.99 -11.57
C THR A 324 -1.21 -9.44 -11.98
N ARG A 325 -2.24 -9.79 -12.73
CA ARG A 325 -2.42 -11.14 -13.24
C ARG A 325 -1.34 -11.53 -14.22
N VAL A 326 -0.76 -12.71 -14.02
CA VAL A 326 0.13 -13.37 -14.96
C VAL A 326 -0.69 -13.99 -16.08
N LYS A 327 -0.81 -13.26 -17.20
CA LYS A 327 -1.58 -13.71 -18.38
C LYS A 327 -0.83 -14.71 -19.25
N THR A 328 0.46 -14.46 -19.47
CA THR A 328 1.31 -15.29 -20.31
C THR A 328 2.66 -15.49 -19.65
N VAL A 329 3.20 -16.70 -19.75
CA VAL A 329 4.55 -17.06 -19.28
C VAL A 329 5.33 -17.70 -20.42
N SER A 330 6.63 -17.45 -20.45
CA SER A 330 7.58 -18.08 -21.38
C SER A 330 8.83 -18.44 -20.58
N ILE A 331 9.07 -19.73 -20.40
CA ILE A 331 10.10 -20.26 -19.51
C ILE A 331 11.04 -21.14 -20.32
N ASN A 332 12.32 -20.80 -20.30
CA ASN A 332 13.36 -21.67 -20.85
C ASN A 332 13.53 -22.86 -19.91
N LEU A 333 13.47 -24.05 -20.48
CA LEU A 333 13.68 -25.31 -19.77
C LEU A 333 15.06 -25.84 -20.15
N ASP A 334 15.84 -26.23 -19.15
CA ASP A 334 17.12 -26.91 -19.35
C ASP A 334 16.91 -28.43 -19.38
N THR A 335 17.85 -29.17 -19.96
CA THR A 335 17.82 -30.64 -19.88
C THR A 335 17.77 -31.10 -18.41
N GLY A 336 16.84 -32.00 -18.10
CA GLY A 336 16.60 -32.50 -16.75
C GLY A 336 15.33 -31.92 -16.11
N TRP A 337 15.30 -31.88 -14.78
CA TRP A 337 14.17 -31.32 -14.04
C TRP A 337 14.18 -29.81 -14.06
N ASN A 338 12.98 -29.23 -14.22
CA ASN A 338 12.70 -27.80 -14.23
C ASN A 338 11.46 -27.53 -13.38
N SER A 339 11.38 -26.39 -12.72
CA SER A 339 10.16 -25.98 -12.02
C SER A 339 9.30 -25.03 -12.87
N ILE A 340 8.01 -25.33 -12.96
CA ILE A 340 7.01 -24.50 -13.63
C ILE A 340 5.74 -24.39 -12.78
N GLY A 341 4.96 -23.36 -13.07
CA GLY A 341 3.76 -22.98 -12.35
C GLY A 341 2.58 -22.72 -13.28
N TRP A 342 1.43 -23.29 -12.96
CA TRP A 342 0.21 -23.11 -13.74
C TRP A 342 -0.56 -21.85 -13.29
N THR A 343 -0.64 -20.85 -14.17
CA THR A 343 -1.29 -19.56 -13.88
C THR A 343 -2.63 -19.35 -14.58
N ASN A 344 -3.02 -20.28 -15.46
CA ASN A 344 -4.25 -20.18 -16.26
C ASN A 344 -5.49 -20.51 -15.44
N ASP A 345 -6.61 -19.83 -15.73
CA ASP A 345 -7.90 -20.09 -15.06
C ASP A 345 -8.46 -21.47 -15.42
N THR A 346 -8.20 -21.93 -16.64
CA THR A 346 -8.58 -23.27 -17.08
C THR A 346 -7.55 -24.28 -16.60
N SER A 347 -8.01 -25.33 -15.91
CA SER A 347 -7.16 -26.45 -15.52
C SER A 347 -6.67 -27.25 -16.73
N THR A 348 -5.56 -27.97 -16.56
CA THR A 348 -5.09 -29.02 -17.48
C THR A 348 -4.84 -30.32 -16.72
N THR A 349 -4.28 -31.32 -17.39
CA THR A 349 -3.79 -32.57 -16.78
C THR A 349 -2.27 -32.68 -16.95
N ALA A 350 -1.62 -33.56 -16.19
CA ALA A 350 -0.18 -33.82 -16.34
C ALA A 350 0.15 -34.30 -17.76
N SER A 351 -0.68 -35.16 -18.35
CA SER A 351 -0.58 -35.57 -19.75
C SER A 351 -0.79 -34.40 -20.73
N GLY A 352 -1.79 -33.56 -20.48
CA GLY A 352 -2.08 -32.37 -21.28
C GLY A 352 -0.96 -31.33 -21.24
N LEU A 353 -0.30 -31.17 -20.10
CA LEU A 353 0.88 -30.33 -19.94
C LEU A 353 2.10 -30.94 -20.64
N ALA A 354 2.39 -32.23 -20.41
CA ALA A 354 3.54 -32.90 -21.02
C ALA A 354 3.50 -32.84 -22.55
N SER A 355 2.31 -33.03 -23.15
CA SER A 355 2.14 -32.94 -24.61
C SER A 355 2.39 -31.54 -25.20
N LYS A 356 2.39 -30.49 -24.37
CA LYS A 356 2.67 -29.10 -24.77
C LYS A 356 4.11 -28.67 -24.55
N ILE A 357 4.94 -29.53 -23.97
CA ILE A 357 6.36 -29.26 -23.71
C ILE A 357 7.17 -30.20 -24.59
N GLU A 358 7.98 -29.62 -25.46
CA GLU A 358 8.87 -30.39 -26.34
C GLU A 358 9.83 -31.25 -25.50
N ASN A 359 9.92 -32.53 -25.87
CA ASN A 359 10.79 -33.53 -25.24
C ASN A 359 10.55 -33.75 -23.73
N CYS A 360 9.33 -33.46 -23.24
CA CYS A 360 8.93 -33.72 -21.86
C CYS A 360 8.58 -35.21 -21.65
N THR A 361 9.22 -35.84 -20.66
CA THR A 361 9.02 -37.27 -20.34
C THR A 361 8.38 -37.50 -18.98
N ALA A 362 8.37 -36.51 -18.09
CA ALA A 362 7.73 -36.63 -16.79
C ALA A 362 7.22 -35.29 -16.25
N VAL A 363 6.14 -35.36 -15.48
CA VAL A 363 5.58 -34.23 -14.72
C VAL A 363 5.34 -34.70 -13.29
N ALA A 364 5.88 -33.99 -12.31
CA ALA A 364 5.76 -34.33 -10.91
C ALA A 364 5.14 -33.18 -10.11
N TYR A 365 4.20 -33.49 -9.22
CA TYR A 365 3.66 -32.53 -8.26
C TYR A 365 4.04 -32.94 -6.84
N TRP A 366 4.09 -31.98 -5.93
CA TRP A 366 4.31 -32.25 -4.51
C TRP A 366 3.00 -32.64 -3.83
N ASN A 367 2.97 -33.81 -3.19
CA ASN A 367 1.86 -34.23 -2.35
C ASN A 367 2.19 -33.91 -0.88
N SER A 368 1.56 -32.87 -0.34
CA SER A 368 1.74 -32.39 1.03
C SER A 368 1.41 -33.46 2.08
N THR A 369 0.32 -34.23 1.87
CA THR A 369 -0.10 -35.31 2.78
C THR A 369 0.92 -36.43 2.86
N LEU A 370 1.54 -36.79 1.74
CA LEU A 370 2.53 -37.87 1.68
C LEU A 370 3.97 -37.38 1.90
N GLY A 371 4.20 -36.06 1.91
CA GLY A 371 5.53 -35.46 2.03
C GLY A 371 6.49 -35.85 0.91
N ARG A 372 5.99 -36.06 -0.32
CA ARG A 372 6.82 -36.48 -1.46
C ARG A 372 6.24 -36.08 -2.81
N PHE A 373 7.10 -36.08 -3.83
CA PHE A 373 6.69 -35.95 -5.22
C PHE A 373 5.98 -37.20 -5.74
N ILE A 374 4.90 -36.98 -6.49
CA ILE A 374 4.20 -38.00 -7.28
C ILE A 374 4.42 -37.67 -8.74
N THR A 375 4.90 -38.64 -9.51
CA THR A 375 5.37 -38.43 -10.89
C THR A 375 4.48 -39.16 -11.88
N TYR A 376 3.97 -38.41 -12.85
CA TYR A 376 3.41 -38.90 -14.10
C TYR A 376 4.54 -39.08 -15.12
N PHE A 377 4.58 -40.24 -15.80
CA PHE A 377 5.46 -40.46 -16.94
C PHE A 377 4.67 -40.36 -18.24
N ALA A 378 5.16 -39.57 -19.20
CA ALA A 378 4.48 -39.28 -20.46
C ALA A 378 4.12 -40.58 -21.22
N GLY A 379 2.86 -40.70 -21.62
CA GLY A 379 2.35 -41.88 -22.33
C GLY A 379 2.05 -43.10 -21.47
N SER A 380 2.36 -43.09 -20.17
CA SER A 380 2.09 -44.25 -19.29
C SER A 380 0.60 -44.44 -18.96
N GLY A 381 -0.19 -43.36 -18.97
CA GLY A 381 -1.58 -43.35 -18.50
C GLY A 381 -1.75 -43.56 -16.98
N ILE A 382 -0.65 -43.68 -16.24
CA ILE A 382 -0.64 -43.93 -14.79
C ILE A 382 -0.29 -42.63 -14.07
N SER A 383 -0.98 -42.34 -12.97
CA SER A 383 -0.75 -41.15 -12.15
C SER A 383 -0.94 -39.84 -12.91
N ASP A 384 -1.84 -39.79 -13.90
CA ASP A 384 -2.25 -38.53 -14.51
C ASP A 384 -3.10 -37.74 -13.51
N PHE A 385 -2.74 -36.47 -13.28
CA PHE A 385 -3.37 -35.62 -12.27
C PHE A 385 -3.80 -34.28 -12.85
N LYS A 386 -4.83 -33.69 -12.24
CA LYS A 386 -5.32 -32.35 -12.61
C LYS A 386 -4.33 -31.30 -12.12
N ILE A 387 -4.07 -30.30 -12.97
CA ILE A 387 -3.25 -29.14 -12.68
C ILE A 387 -4.14 -27.91 -12.76
N GLU A 388 -4.26 -27.18 -11.66
CA GLU A 388 -5.12 -26.02 -11.51
C GLU A 388 -4.30 -24.76 -11.28
N LYS A 389 -4.95 -23.61 -11.43
CA LYS A 389 -4.33 -22.30 -11.15
C LYS A 389 -3.70 -22.31 -9.76
N GLY A 390 -2.47 -21.80 -9.65
CA GLY A 390 -1.72 -21.73 -8.40
C GLY A 390 -0.90 -22.99 -8.09
N MET A 391 -1.14 -24.11 -8.79
CA MET A 391 -0.32 -25.31 -8.64
C MET A 391 1.01 -25.18 -9.40
N ALA A 392 2.08 -25.68 -8.79
CA ALA A 392 3.37 -25.83 -9.44
C ALA A 392 3.77 -27.30 -9.57
N CYS A 393 4.62 -27.57 -10.55
CA CYS A 393 5.11 -28.90 -10.89
C CYS A 393 6.61 -28.84 -11.20
N LEU A 394 7.27 -29.99 -11.09
CA LEU A 394 8.54 -30.23 -11.76
C LEU A 394 8.26 -30.95 -13.08
N VAL A 395 8.93 -30.54 -14.16
CA VAL A 395 8.88 -31.21 -15.46
C VAL A 395 10.27 -31.68 -15.85
N TYR A 396 10.36 -32.88 -16.40
CA TYR A 396 11.61 -33.43 -16.90
C TYR A 396 11.62 -33.35 -18.42
N VAL A 397 12.61 -32.66 -18.99
CA VAL A 397 12.82 -32.59 -20.45
C VAL A 397 14.15 -33.22 -20.85
N MET A 398 14.16 -33.97 -21.95
CA MET A 398 15.36 -34.66 -22.46
C MET A 398 16.32 -33.72 -23.20
N SER A 399 15.84 -32.56 -23.63
CA SER A 399 16.64 -31.50 -24.22
C SER A 399 16.08 -30.15 -23.80
N ALA A 400 16.92 -29.11 -23.84
CA ALA A 400 16.45 -27.75 -23.62
C ALA A 400 15.29 -27.40 -24.57
N SER A 401 14.29 -26.70 -24.04
CA SER A 401 13.10 -26.28 -24.77
C SER A 401 12.52 -25.00 -24.16
N VAL A 402 11.42 -24.49 -24.72
CA VAL A 402 10.71 -23.34 -24.15
C VAL A 402 9.27 -23.74 -23.91
N TRP A 403 8.83 -23.63 -22.66
CA TRP A 403 7.42 -23.76 -22.33
C TRP A 403 6.74 -22.39 -22.37
N LYS A 404 5.62 -22.32 -23.08
CA LYS A 404 4.75 -21.15 -23.11
C LYS A 404 3.39 -21.54 -22.59
N ASN A 405 2.84 -20.70 -21.72
CA ASN A 405 1.49 -20.85 -21.22
C ASN A 405 0.79 -19.49 -21.25
N GLY A 406 -0.40 -19.44 -21.87
CA GLY A 406 -1.15 -18.24 -22.19
C GLY A 406 -2.60 -18.52 -22.49
#